data_AF-A0A9D9LDP7-F1
#
_entry.id   AF-A0A9D9LDP7-F1
#
_cell.length_a   1.000
_cell.length_b   1.000
_cell.length_c   1.000
_cell.angle_alpha   90.00
_cell.angle_beta   90.00
_cell.angle_gamma   90.00
#
_symmetry.space_group_name_H-M   'P 1'
#
loop_
_entity.id
_entity.type
_entity.pdbx_description
1 polymer ?
#
loop_
_entity_poly.entity_id
_entity_poly.type
_entity_poly.pdbx_seq_one_letter_code
_entity_poly.pdbx_strand_id
1 'polypeptide(L)'
;TASGIAYVPMPYQSMYSATKSALLGLTTSLRYELWDENIRLSTIIPGTVATSIWGGGPIPDFAITPDASARGILNGLAANERVIFVTDMDREGAINSTDPRAADGIDKYLLDVARKRRAGTGLF
;
A
#
# COMPACT_ATOMS: atom_id res chain seq x y z
N THR A 1 -5.06 -8.66 3.05
CA THR A 1 -4.15 -7.50 3.19
C THR A 1 -3.86 -6.91 1.82
N ALA A 2 -4.05 -5.60 1.64
CA ALA A 2 -3.77 -4.89 0.40
C ALA A 2 -2.32 -4.33 0.41
N SER A 3 -2.07 -3.21 -0.26
CA SER A 3 -0.76 -2.53 -0.32
C SER A 3 -0.94 -1.09 -0.82
N GLY A 4 -0.01 -0.18 -0.50
CA GLY A 4 -0.02 1.21 -0.97
C GLY A 4 0.01 1.32 -2.50
N ILE A 5 0.51 0.27 -3.18
CA ILE A 5 0.47 0.16 -4.65
C ILE A 5 -0.95 0.20 -5.24
N ALA A 6 -1.97 -0.06 -4.42
CA ALA A 6 -3.36 0.05 -4.85
C ALA A 6 -3.75 1.50 -5.19
N TYR A 7 -3.00 2.48 -4.65
CA TYR A 7 -3.19 3.90 -4.87
C TYR A 7 -2.06 4.51 -5.72
N VAL A 8 -0.82 4.04 -5.54
CA VAL A 8 0.36 4.51 -6.27
C VAL A 8 0.96 3.34 -7.08
N PRO A 9 0.49 3.09 -8.32
CA PRO A 9 0.82 1.88 -9.05
C PRO A 9 2.26 1.92 -9.60
N MET A 10 3.17 1.18 -8.96
CA MET A 10 4.57 1.14 -9.37
C MET A 10 4.75 0.41 -10.72
N PRO A 11 5.37 1.03 -11.73
CA PRO A 11 5.55 0.44 -13.07
C PRO A 11 6.33 -0.88 -13.04
N TYR A 12 6.00 -1.85 -13.91
CA TYR A 12 6.55 -3.23 -13.89
C TYR A 12 6.09 -4.12 -12.72
N GLN A 13 5.12 -3.68 -11.91
CA GLN A 13 4.44 -4.51 -10.89
C GLN A 13 2.93 -4.61 -11.15
N SER A 14 2.50 -4.58 -12.42
CA SER A 14 1.08 -4.50 -12.81
C SER A 14 0.22 -5.64 -12.26
N MET A 15 0.69 -6.89 -12.29
CA MET A 15 -0.06 -8.03 -11.72
C MET A 15 -0.25 -7.90 -10.20
N TYR A 16 0.82 -7.50 -9.50
CA TYR A 16 0.75 -7.26 -8.06
C TYR A 16 -0.17 -6.08 -7.74
N SER A 17 -0.05 -4.97 -8.49
CA SER A 17 -0.93 -3.80 -8.36
C SER A 17 -2.39 -4.18 -8.56
N ALA A 18 -2.74 -4.83 -9.67
CA ALA A 18 -4.10 -5.27 -9.96
C ALA A 18 -4.67 -6.15 -8.85
N THR A 19 -3.90 -7.12 -8.35
CA THR A 19 -4.32 -8.01 -7.27
C THR A 19 -4.57 -7.24 -5.97
N LYS A 20 -3.66 -6.31 -5.61
CA LYS A 20 -3.79 -5.53 -4.37
C LYS A 20 -4.91 -4.50 -4.44
N SER A 21 -5.18 -3.92 -5.61
CA SER A 21 -6.37 -3.07 -5.84
C SER A 21 -7.67 -3.87 -5.77
N ALA A 22 -7.71 -5.10 -6.31
CA ALA A 22 -8.88 -5.95 -6.21
C ALA A 22 -9.25 -6.27 -4.75
N LEU A 23 -8.25 -6.51 -3.90
CA LEU A 23 -8.47 -6.72 -2.45
C LEU A 23 -9.05 -5.47 -1.76
N LEU A 24 -8.66 -4.27 -2.17
CA LEU A 24 -9.23 -3.03 -1.65
C LEU A 24 -10.72 -2.92 -2.00
N GLY A 25 -11.09 -3.12 -3.26
CA GLY A 25 -12.49 -3.12 -3.70
C GLY A 25 -13.32 -4.19 -2.97
N LEU A 26 -12.86 -5.44 -3.01
CA LEU A 26 -13.55 -6.57 -2.38
C LEU A 26 -13.79 -6.36 -0.89
N THR A 27 -12.73 -6.02 -0.13
CA THR A 27 -12.81 -5.92 1.33
C THR A 27 -13.66 -4.72 1.76
N THR A 28 -13.59 -3.59 1.02
CA THR A 28 -14.37 -2.40 1.36
C THR A 28 -15.85 -2.55 1.03
N SER A 29 -16.23 -3.30 0.00
CA SER A 29 -17.63 -3.67 -0.26
C SER A 29 -18.17 -4.63 0.80
N LEU A 30 -17.47 -5.75 1.02
CA LEU A 30 -17.88 -6.78 1.99
C LEU A 30 -18.04 -6.23 3.42
N ARG A 31 -17.27 -5.22 3.80
CA ARG A 31 -17.41 -4.53 5.10
C ARG A 31 -18.84 -4.05 5.34
N TYR A 32 -19.50 -3.54 4.30
CA TYR A 32 -20.85 -3.00 4.41
C TYR A 32 -21.92 -4.06 4.16
N GLU A 33 -21.66 -4.99 3.23
CA GLU A 33 -22.55 -6.13 2.98
C GLU A 33 -22.76 -6.99 4.25
N LEU A 34 -21.72 -7.14 5.07
CA LEU A 34 -21.74 -7.93 6.29
C LEU A 34 -21.89 -7.10 7.59
N TRP A 35 -22.17 -5.79 7.46
CA TRP A 35 -22.18 -4.87 8.62
C TRP A 35 -23.24 -5.24 9.66
N ASP A 36 -24.45 -5.54 9.20
CA ASP A 36 -25.59 -5.87 10.06
C ASP A 36 -25.53 -7.30 10.63
N GLU A 37 -24.67 -8.16 10.07
CA GLU A 37 -24.28 -9.45 10.64
C GLU A 37 -23.25 -9.31 11.77
N ASN A 38 -22.88 -8.07 12.12
CA ASN A 38 -21.86 -7.73 13.11
C ASN A 38 -20.46 -8.28 12.74
N ILE A 39 -20.17 -8.46 11.45
CA ILE A 39 -18.86 -8.85 10.94
C ILE A 39 -18.16 -7.59 10.41
N ARG A 40 -16.98 -7.27 10.98
CA ARG A 40 -16.22 -6.06 10.61
C ARG A 40 -14.99 -6.42 9.79
N LEU A 41 -14.89 -5.83 8.60
CA LEU A 41 -13.75 -6.02 7.71
C LEU A 41 -12.96 -4.72 7.56
N SER A 42 -11.63 -4.82 7.60
CA SER A 42 -10.73 -3.69 7.38
C SER A 42 -9.72 -4.03 6.29
N THR A 43 -9.46 -3.07 5.38
CA THR A 43 -8.39 -3.22 4.40
C THR A 43 -7.08 -2.74 5.00
N ILE A 44 -6.05 -3.60 5.00
CA ILE A 44 -4.75 -3.28 5.59
C ILE A 44 -3.75 -2.84 4.52
N ILE A 45 -3.09 -1.70 4.76
CA ILE A 45 -1.96 -1.15 4.01
C ILE A 45 -0.74 -1.10 4.95
N PRO A 46 0.13 -2.13 4.90
CA PRO A 46 1.04 -2.43 6.01
C PRO A 46 2.30 -1.56 6.07
N GLY A 47 2.59 -0.73 5.07
CA GLY A 47 3.91 -0.13 4.90
C GLY A 47 4.85 -0.96 4.02
N THR A 48 5.99 -0.36 3.69
CA THR A 48 7.19 -1.11 3.28
C THR A 48 7.80 -1.71 4.53
N VAL A 49 7.78 -3.05 4.66
CA VAL A 49 8.18 -3.75 5.90
C VAL A 49 9.47 -4.54 5.70
N ALA A 50 10.42 -4.37 6.62
CA ALA A 50 11.70 -5.08 6.64
C ALA A 50 11.52 -6.55 7.07
N THR A 51 11.05 -7.40 6.15
CA THR A 51 10.84 -8.84 6.39
C THR A 51 11.84 -9.70 5.60
N SER A 52 11.79 -11.02 5.73
CA SER A 52 12.59 -11.93 4.91
C SER A 52 12.24 -11.91 3.41
N ILE A 53 11.15 -11.24 2.99
CA ILE A 53 10.72 -11.15 1.58
C ILE A 53 11.79 -10.51 0.67
N TRP A 54 12.68 -9.70 1.25
CA TRP A 54 13.76 -9.06 0.54
C TRP A 54 14.87 -10.05 0.12
N GLY A 55 14.85 -11.29 0.61
CA GLY A 55 15.76 -12.35 0.16
C GLY A 55 17.24 -12.06 0.39
N GLY A 56 17.57 -11.25 1.41
CA GLY A 56 18.93 -10.75 1.65
C GLY A 56 19.37 -9.60 0.75
N GLY A 57 18.50 -9.14 -0.16
CA GLY A 57 18.68 -7.93 -0.95
C GLY A 57 18.53 -6.65 -0.12
N PRO A 58 18.80 -5.49 -0.73
CA PRO A 58 18.75 -4.21 -0.03
C PRO A 58 17.33 -3.92 0.46
N ILE A 59 17.21 -3.63 1.75
CA ILE A 59 15.98 -3.14 2.38
C ILE A 59 16.03 -1.62 2.34
N PRO A 60 14.98 -0.92 1.91
CA PRO A 60 14.94 0.54 1.93
C PRO A 60 15.09 1.09 3.36
N ASP A 61 15.82 2.19 3.52
CA ASP A 61 16.04 2.83 4.83
C ASP A 61 14.75 3.30 5.51
N PHE A 62 13.71 3.59 4.71
CA PHE A 62 12.38 3.98 5.20
C PHE A 62 11.49 2.79 5.58
N ALA A 63 11.97 1.55 5.40
CA ALA A 63 11.18 0.37 5.75
C ALA A 63 10.98 0.28 7.27
N ILE A 64 9.75 0.04 7.69
CA ILE A 64 9.42 -0.15 9.11
C ILE A 64 9.69 -1.59 9.55
N THR A 65 9.82 -1.80 10.86
CA THR A 65 9.97 -3.15 11.41
C THR A 65 8.65 -3.94 11.30
N PRO A 66 8.71 -5.29 11.22
CA PRO A 66 7.50 -6.12 11.25
C PRO A 66 6.63 -5.88 12.48
N ASP A 67 7.28 -5.66 13.61
CA ASP A 67 6.65 -5.38 14.90
C ASP A 67 5.94 -4.01 14.94
N ALA A 68 6.54 -2.97 14.35
CA ALA A 68 5.86 -1.68 14.15
C ALA A 68 4.65 -1.82 13.22
N SER A 69 4.77 -2.60 12.13
CA SER A 69 3.67 -2.85 11.21
C SER A 69 2.52 -3.59 11.90
N ALA A 70 2.82 -4.66 12.64
CA ALA A 70 1.83 -5.42 13.38
C ALA A 70 1.07 -4.55 14.40
N ARG A 71 1.77 -3.70 15.17
CA ARG A 71 1.13 -2.76 16.09
C ARG A 71 0.19 -1.79 15.39
N GLY A 72 0.64 -1.17 14.29
CA GLY A 72 -0.19 -0.24 13.52
C GLY A 72 -1.46 -0.91 13.00
N ILE A 73 -1.34 -2.15 12.52
CA ILE A 73 -2.49 -2.96 12.08
C ILE A 73 -3.46 -3.21 13.23
N LEU A 74 -2.98 -3.68 14.37
CA LEU A 74 -3.83 -3.98 15.53
C LEU A 74 -4.53 -2.73 16.07
N ASN A 75 -3.85 -1.59 16.09
CA ASN A 75 -4.43 -0.31 16.50
C ASN A 75 -5.58 0.11 15.58
N GLY A 76 -5.36 0.05 14.25
CA GLY A 76 -6.41 0.39 13.28
C GLY A 76 -7.59 -0.59 13.30
N LEU A 77 -7.32 -1.88 13.55
CA LEU A 77 -8.37 -2.89 13.75
C LEU A 77 -9.20 -2.61 15.01
N ALA A 78 -8.54 -2.27 16.13
CA ALA A 78 -9.22 -1.92 17.38
C ALA A 78 -10.08 -0.65 17.24
N ALA A 79 -9.66 0.30 16.40
CA ALA A 79 -10.43 1.50 16.05
C ALA A 79 -11.51 1.25 14.98
N ASN A 80 -11.65 0.01 14.49
CA ASN A 80 -12.56 -0.38 13.41
C ASN A 80 -12.41 0.51 12.16
N GLU A 81 -11.17 0.87 11.80
CA GLU A 81 -10.89 1.66 10.61
C GLU A 81 -11.25 0.88 9.34
N ARG A 82 -11.85 1.56 8.35
CA ARG A 82 -12.19 0.93 7.06
C ARG A 82 -10.93 0.56 6.25
N VAL A 83 -9.96 1.47 6.20
CA VAL A 83 -8.65 1.26 5.56
C VAL A 83 -7.58 1.70 6.54
N ILE A 84 -6.70 0.78 6.91
CA ILE A 84 -5.65 0.98 7.90
C ILE A 84 -4.34 1.26 7.15
N PHE A 85 -3.90 2.51 7.18
CA PHE A 85 -2.58 2.90 6.72
C PHE A 85 -1.63 2.95 7.90
N VAL A 86 -0.62 2.08 7.90
CA VAL A 86 0.38 2.00 8.97
C VAL A 86 1.41 3.14 8.87
N THR A 87 1.72 3.60 7.66
CA THR A 87 2.70 4.66 7.42
C THR A 87 2.02 5.89 6.84
N ASP A 88 2.54 7.07 7.19
CA ASP A 88 2.06 8.33 6.60
C ASP A 88 2.38 8.41 5.11
N MET A 89 3.50 7.82 4.66
CA MET A 89 3.85 7.74 3.24
C MET A 89 2.75 7.06 2.41
N ASP A 90 2.23 5.91 2.85
CA ASP A 90 1.15 5.23 2.13
C ASP A 90 -0.17 6.02 2.23
N ARG A 91 -0.43 6.68 3.36
CA ARG A 91 -1.62 7.50 3.57
C ARG A 91 -1.63 8.72 2.66
N GLU A 92 -0.52 9.44 2.59
CA GLU A 92 -0.30 10.57 1.70
C GLU A 92 -0.35 10.14 0.24
N GLY A 93 0.27 9.00 -0.11
CA GLY A 93 0.18 8.41 -1.43
C GLY A 93 -1.28 8.14 -1.84
N ALA A 94 -2.11 7.65 -0.93
CA ALA A 94 -3.54 7.48 -1.17
C ALA A 94 -4.28 8.80 -1.36
N ILE A 95 -4.04 9.80 -0.50
CA ILE A 95 -4.67 11.13 -0.61
C ILE A 95 -4.31 11.79 -1.95
N ASN A 96 -3.04 11.72 -2.33
CA ASN A 96 -2.53 12.39 -3.51
C ASN A 96 -2.78 11.62 -4.81
N SER A 97 -3.19 10.34 -4.74
CA SER A 97 -3.38 9.49 -5.93
C SER A 97 -4.33 10.03 -6.99
N THR A 98 -5.29 10.88 -6.56
CA THR A 98 -6.25 11.54 -7.46
C THR A 98 -6.26 13.05 -7.30
N ASP A 99 -5.35 13.63 -6.53
CA ASP A 99 -5.27 15.09 -6.35
C ASP A 99 -4.59 15.73 -7.57
N PRO A 100 -5.28 16.58 -8.36
CA PRO A 100 -4.69 17.21 -9.53
C PRO A 100 -3.44 18.05 -9.22
N ARG A 101 -3.34 18.56 -7.99
CA ARG A 101 -2.18 19.37 -7.54
C ARG A 101 -0.93 18.54 -7.35
N ALA A 102 -1.07 17.23 -7.14
CA ALA A 102 0.04 16.29 -6.98
C ALA A 102 0.41 15.55 -8.28
N ALA A 103 -0.43 15.64 -9.33
CA ALA A 103 -0.31 14.85 -10.55
C ALA A 103 1.08 14.95 -11.20
N ASP A 104 1.59 16.17 -11.45
CA ASP A 104 2.91 16.38 -12.06
C ASP A 104 4.04 15.71 -11.26
N GLY A 105 3.96 15.78 -9.92
CA GLY A 105 4.94 15.16 -9.03
C GLY A 105 4.90 13.65 -9.07
N ILE A 106 3.69 13.07 -9.04
CA ILE A 106 3.45 11.63 -9.12
C ILE A 106 3.90 11.09 -10.48
N ASP A 107 3.53 11.75 -11.58
CA ASP A 107 3.90 11.33 -12.93
C ASP A 107 5.42 11.36 -13.12
N LYS A 108 6.08 12.44 -12.68
CA LYS A 108 7.54 12.54 -12.71
C LYS A 108 8.20 11.40 -11.94
N TYR A 109 7.70 11.09 -10.75
CA TYR A 109 8.21 10.00 -9.92
C TYR A 109 8.00 8.63 -10.58
N LEU A 110 6.80 8.30 -11.02
CA LEU A 110 6.50 6.99 -11.62
C LEU A 110 7.21 6.80 -12.96
N LEU A 111 7.36 7.85 -13.77
CA LEU A 111 8.16 7.78 -15.00
C LEU A 111 9.65 7.54 -14.72
N ASP A 112 10.20 8.15 -13.66
CA ASP A 112 11.58 7.88 -13.22
C ASP A 112 11.74 6.42 -12.77
N VAL A 113 10.82 5.91 -11.95
CA VAL A 113 10.78 4.50 -11.54
C VAL A 113 10.71 3.57 -12.76
N ALA A 114 9.84 3.85 -13.72
CA ALA A 114 9.73 3.07 -14.96
C ALA A 114 11.05 3.04 -15.73
N ARG A 115 11.70 4.20 -15.90
CA ARG A 115 12.99 4.30 -16.61
C ARG A 115 14.10 3.51 -15.90
N LYS A 116 14.22 3.65 -14.58
CA LYS A 116 15.21 2.91 -13.78
C LYS A 116 15.00 1.41 -13.82
N ARG A 117 13.75 0.93 -13.65
CA ARG A 117 13.42 -0.50 -13.76
C ARG A 117 13.68 -1.05 -15.15
N ARG A 118 13.34 -0.30 -16.21
CA ARG A 118 13.67 -0.66 -17.60
C ARG A 118 15.18 -0.76 -17.84
N ALA A 119 15.97 0.08 -17.19
CA ALA A 119 17.44 0.08 -17.29
C ALA A 119 18.12 -0.93 -16.35
N GLY A 120 17.38 -1.63 -15.49
CA GLY A 120 17.94 -2.57 -14.51
C GLY A 120 18.63 -1.91 -13.30
N THR A 121 18.38 -0.63 -13.04
CA THR A 121 19.05 0.16 -11.99
C THR A 121 18.13 0.64 -10.87
N GLY A 122 16.87 0.19 -10.86
CA GLY A 122 15.88 0.51 -9.83
C GLY A 122 15.77 -0.57 -8.75
N LEU A 123 15.27 -0.19 -7.57
CA LEU A 123 14.73 -1.15 -6.61
C LEU A 123 13.55 -1.92 -7.23
N PHE A 124 13.37 -3.18 -6.83
CA PHE A 124 12.31 -4.11 -7.29
C PHE A 124 10.99 -3.41 -7.60
#